data_AF-A0A699VT99-F1
#
_entry.id   AF-A0A699VT99-F1
#
_cell.length_a   1.000
_cell.length_b   1.000
_cell.length_c   1.000
_cell.angle_alpha   90.00
_cell.angle_beta   90.00
_cell.angle_gamma   90.00
#
_symmetry.space_group_name_H-M   'P 1'
#
loop_
_entity.id
_entity.type
_entity.pdbx_description
1 polymer ?
#
loop_
_entity_poly.entity_id
_entity_poly.type
_entity_poly.pdbx_seq_one_letter_code
_entity_poly.pdbx_strand_id
1 'polypeptide(L)'
;CQVKFASYTLQGSALTWWNSHMRAVGYDVAYAMPWAALKIMITDKYCPRAKVERYIDILSDMIHGSVKASKPQSMQKAIEFATEMMDKKMLTHVER
;
A
#
# COMPACT_ATOMS: atom_id res chain seq x y z
N CYS A 1 20.65 15.38 -3.56
CA CYS A 1 20.33 14.24 -2.68
C CYS A 1 19.06 13.55 -3.19
N GLN A 2 18.87 12.27 -2.87
CA GLN A 2 17.72 11.46 -3.33
C GLN A 2 16.36 12.01 -2.85
N VAL A 3 16.29 12.51 -1.62
CA VAL A 3 15.09 13.12 -1.04
C VAL A 3 14.65 14.36 -1.83
N LYS A 4 15.61 15.23 -2.20
CA LYS A 4 15.33 16.42 -3.02
C LYS A 4 14.75 16.04 -4.37
N PHE A 5 15.31 15.04 -5.04
CA PHE A 5 14.77 14.58 -6.33
C PHE A 5 13.33 14.05 -6.19
N ALA A 6 13.09 13.20 -5.20
CA ALA A 6 11.75 12.65 -4.95
C ALA A 6 10.71 13.71 -4.57
N SER A 7 11.12 14.81 -3.92
CA SER A 7 10.19 15.88 -3.57
C SER A 7 9.55 16.56 -4.80
N TYR A 8 10.23 16.57 -5.94
CA TYR A 8 9.70 17.12 -7.18
C TYR A 8 8.62 16.25 -7.82
N THR A 9 8.50 14.98 -7.43
CA THR A 9 7.45 14.09 -7.92
C THR A 9 6.18 14.13 -7.07
N LEU A 10 6.21 14.82 -5.93
CA LEU A 10 5.03 14.95 -5.06
C LEU A 10 4.01 15.89 -5.69
N GLN A 11 2.74 15.51 -5.61
CA GLN A 11 1.61 16.27 -6.18
C GLN A 11 0.47 16.38 -5.17
N GLY A 12 -0.42 17.36 -5.36
CA GLY A 12 -1.62 17.54 -4.55
C GLY A 12 -1.34 17.60 -3.04
N SER A 13 -2.07 16.79 -2.27
CA SER A 13 -1.97 16.73 -0.81
C SER A 13 -0.57 16.31 -0.31
N ALA A 14 0.14 15.47 -1.07
CA ALA A 14 1.50 15.05 -0.75
C ALA A 14 2.49 16.20 -0.84
N LEU A 15 2.37 17.05 -1.87
CA LEU A 15 3.21 18.23 -2.02
C LEU A 15 2.94 19.26 -0.91
N THR A 16 1.67 19.52 -0.60
CA THR A 16 1.28 20.43 0.50
C THR A 16 1.87 19.98 1.83
N TRP A 17 1.75 18.68 2.14
CA TRP A 17 2.33 18.12 3.35
C TRP A 17 3.86 18.24 3.39
N TRP A 18 4.56 17.92 2.30
CA TRP A 18 6.02 18.03 2.24
C TRP A 18 6.48 19.47 2.46
N ASN A 19 5.79 20.45 1.86
CA ASN A 19 6.07 21.87 2.08
C ASN A 19 5.86 22.28 3.55
N SER A 20 4.82 21.79 4.21
CA SER A 20 4.64 22.00 5.67
C SER A 20 5.76 21.36 6.49
N HIS A 21 6.19 20.15 6.13
CA HIS A 21 7.31 19.49 6.81
C HIS A 21 8.60 20.28 6.66
N MET A 22 8.96 20.71 5.43
CA MET A 22 10.13 21.55 5.19
C MET A 22 10.09 22.87 5.96
N ARG A 23 8.92 23.50 6.11
CA ARG A 23 8.78 24.71 6.94
C ARG A 23 9.03 24.44 8.42
N ALA A 24 8.65 23.25 8.91
CA ALA A 24 8.80 22.89 10.31
C ALA A 24 10.24 22.50 10.68
N VAL A 25 10.92 21.73 9.83
CA VAL A 25 12.27 21.21 10.13
C VAL A 25 13.40 21.99 9.45
N GLY A 26 13.10 22.83 8.47
CA GLY A 26 14.07 23.56 7.66
C GLY A 26 14.55 22.77 6.43
N TYR A 27 14.90 23.48 5.36
CA TYR A 27 15.31 22.88 4.09
C TYR A 27 16.55 21.99 4.20
N ASP A 28 17.57 22.43 4.94
CA ASP A 28 18.83 21.69 5.07
C ASP A 28 18.63 20.38 5.81
N VAL A 29 17.86 20.40 6.90
CA VAL A 29 17.52 19.20 7.68
C VAL A 29 16.64 18.25 6.87
N ALA A 30 15.62 18.79 6.18
CA ALA A 30 14.72 17.98 5.34
C ALA A 30 15.46 17.28 4.21
N TYR A 31 16.39 17.96 3.53
CA TYR A 31 17.15 17.36 2.43
C TYR A 31 18.34 16.51 2.87
N ALA A 32 18.86 16.72 4.08
CA ALA A 32 19.88 15.87 4.68
C ALA A 32 19.32 14.55 5.23
N MET A 33 17.99 14.43 5.38
CA MET A 33 17.38 13.22 5.93
C MET A 33 17.69 11.97 5.09
N PRO A 34 17.86 10.79 5.72
CA PRO A 34 18.04 9.54 4.98
C PRO A 34 16.81 9.21 4.14
N TRP A 35 17.04 8.64 2.95
CA TRP A 35 15.95 8.15 2.08
C TRP A 35 15.02 7.16 2.78
N ALA A 36 15.57 6.30 3.65
CA ALA A 36 14.78 5.35 4.43
C ALA A 36 13.76 6.04 5.35
N ALA A 37 14.14 7.17 5.96
CA ALA A 37 13.25 7.94 6.83
C ALA A 37 12.11 8.59 6.03
N LEU A 38 12.40 9.14 4.83
CA LEU A 38 11.35 9.67 3.97
C LEU A 38 10.33 8.60 3.58
N LYS A 39 10.78 7.40 3.22
CA LYS A 39 9.89 6.27 2.89
C LYS A 39 8.95 5.95 4.05
N ILE A 40 9.48 5.86 5.26
CA ILE A 40 8.66 5.61 6.46
C ILE A 40 7.60 6.71 6.63
N MET A 41 7.97 7.98 6.50
CA MET A 41 7.02 9.09 6.65
C MET A 41 5.92 9.08 5.59
N ILE A 42 6.25 8.81 4.32
CA ILE A 42 5.26 8.71 3.25
C ILE A 42 4.34 7.52 3.48
N THR A 43 4.88 6.35 3.83
CA THR A 43 4.10 5.14 4.09
C THR A 43 3.19 5.32 5.30
N ASP A 44 3.67 5.87 6.41
CA ASP A 44 2.85 6.11 7.60
C ASP A 44 1.66 7.03 7.31
N LYS A 45 1.90 8.11 6.55
CA LYS A 45 0.87 9.09 6.22
C LYS A 45 -0.15 8.59 5.21
N TYR A 46 0.30 7.91 4.15
CA TYR A 46 -0.56 7.59 2.99
C TYR A 46 -0.94 6.11 2.88
N CYS A 47 -0.17 5.22 3.51
CA CYS A 47 -0.47 3.79 3.62
C CYS A 47 -0.67 3.38 5.09
N PRO A 48 -1.64 3.98 5.80
CA PRO A 48 -1.83 3.71 7.22
C PRO A 48 -2.13 2.23 7.42
N ARG A 49 -1.38 1.61 8.33
CA ARG A 49 -1.42 0.16 8.61
C ARG A 49 -2.85 -0.36 8.84
N ALA A 50 -3.68 0.39 9.55
CA ALA A 50 -5.07 0.02 9.80
C ALA A 50 -5.91 -0.16 8.52
N LYS A 51 -5.66 0.64 7.47
CA LYS A 51 -6.33 0.44 6.18
C LYS A 51 -5.86 -0.84 5.51
N VAL A 52 -4.56 -1.10 5.53
CA VAL A 52 -3.98 -2.33 4.96
C VAL A 52 -4.52 -3.56 5.68
N GLU A 53 -4.54 -3.55 7.01
CA GLU A 53 -5.10 -4.62 7.82
C GLU A 53 -6.59 -4.85 7.51
N ARG A 54 -7.39 -3.79 7.39
CA ARG A 54 -8.79 -3.90 6.98
C ARG A 54 -8.96 -4.48 5.58
N TYR A 55 -8.12 -4.12 4.62
CA TYR A 55 -8.16 -4.71 3.28
C TYR A 55 -7.82 -6.21 3.33
N ILE A 56 -6.80 -6.59 4.09
CA ILE A 56 -6.41 -7.99 4.28
C ILE A 56 -7.56 -8.79 4.90
N ASP A 57 -8.20 -8.24 5.94
CA ASP A 57 -9.32 -8.85 6.64
C ASP A 57 -10.52 -9.10 5.70
N ILE A 58 -10.97 -8.05 4.98
CA ILE A 58 -12.07 -8.16 4.01
C ILE A 58 -11.76 -9.18 2.90
N LEU A 59 -10.52 -9.16 2.39
CA LEU A 59 -10.10 -10.10 1.35
C LEU A 59 -10.08 -11.53 1.88
N SER A 60 -9.57 -11.74 3.10
CA SER A 60 -9.53 -13.04 3.76
C SER A 60 -10.93 -13.63 3.93
N ASP A 61 -11.88 -12.84 4.43
CA ASP A 61 -13.28 -13.27 4.61
C ASP A 61 -13.93 -13.67 3.28
N MET A 62 -13.69 -12.88 2.24
CA MET A 62 -14.23 -13.12 0.90
C MET A 62 -13.64 -14.38 0.25
N ILE A 63 -12.34 -14.60 0.40
CA ILE A 63 -11.66 -15.82 -0.09
C ILE A 63 -12.20 -17.02 0.68
N HIS A 64 -12.26 -16.95 2.01
CA HIS A 64 -12.77 -18.02 2.85
C HIS A 64 -14.21 -18.41 2.49
N GLY A 65 -15.10 -17.43 2.36
CA GLY A 65 -16.50 -17.66 1.95
C GLY A 65 -16.60 -18.32 0.57
N SER A 66 -15.79 -17.87 -0.39
CA SER A 66 -15.83 -18.36 -1.76
C SER A 66 -15.22 -19.76 -1.91
N VAL A 67 -14.11 -20.04 -1.22
CA VAL A 67 -13.49 -21.37 -1.13
C VAL A 67 -14.46 -22.35 -0.47
N LYS A 68 -15.15 -21.94 0.59
CA LYS A 68 -16.17 -22.80 1.22
C LYS A 68 -17.33 -23.11 0.27
N ALA A 69 -17.78 -22.11 -0.50
CA ALA A 69 -18.86 -22.28 -1.47
C ALA A 69 -18.49 -23.19 -2.65
N SER A 70 -17.22 -23.20 -3.08
CA SER A 70 -16.74 -24.06 -4.17
C SER A 70 -16.65 -25.54 -3.79
N LYS A 71 -16.78 -25.87 -2.49
CA LYS A 71 -16.76 -27.24 -1.96
C LYS A 71 -15.62 -28.07 -2.55
N PRO A 72 -14.36 -27.67 -2.30
CA PRO A 72 -13.22 -28.28 -2.93
C PRO A 72 -13.10 -29.76 -2.54
N GLN A 73 -12.77 -30.60 -3.51
CA GLN A 73 -12.66 -32.06 -3.31
C GLN A 73 -11.36 -32.44 -2.57
N SER A 74 -10.39 -31.54 -2.52
CA SER A 74 -9.13 -31.70 -1.79
C SER A 74 -8.61 -30.33 -1.37
N MET A 75 -7.68 -30.31 -0.41
CA MET A 75 -7.00 -29.07 -0.02
C MET A 75 -6.26 -28.43 -1.20
N GLN A 76 -5.65 -29.22 -2.07
CA GLN A 76 -4.94 -28.70 -3.24
C GLN A 76 -5.87 -27.94 -4.18
N LYS A 77 -7.06 -28.48 -4.47
CA LYS A 77 -8.07 -27.77 -5.27
C LYS A 77 -8.58 -26.49 -4.60
N ALA A 78 -8.62 -26.46 -3.27
CA ALA A 78 -8.96 -25.25 -2.52
C ALA A 78 -7.90 -24.15 -2.70
N ILE A 79 -6.62 -24.53 -2.63
CA ILE A 79 -5.48 -23.62 -2.80
C ILE A 79 -5.44 -23.09 -4.24
N GLU A 80 -5.52 -23.97 -5.24
CA GLU A 80 -5.53 -23.59 -6.67
C GLU A 80 -6.66 -22.60 -6.96
N PHE A 81 -7.86 -22.87 -6.46
CA PHE A 81 -9.01 -21.97 -6.61
C PHE A 81 -8.79 -20.61 -5.92
N ALA A 82 -8.23 -20.58 -4.70
CA ALA A 82 -7.94 -19.34 -4.00
C ALA A 82 -6.88 -18.49 -4.73
N THR A 83 -5.83 -19.13 -5.26
CA THR A 83 -4.79 -18.44 -6.02
C THR A 83 -5.33 -17.84 -7.32
N GLU A 84 -6.10 -18.62 -8.09
CA GLU A 84 -6.72 -18.12 -9.31
C GLU A 84 -7.69 -16.95 -9.05
N MET A 85 -8.41 -17.00 -7.93
CA MET A 85 -9.31 -15.92 -7.52
C MET A 85 -8.58 -14.64 -7.17
N MET A 86 -7.45 -14.75 -6.46
CA MET A 86 -6.60 -13.61 -6.13
C MET A 86 -6.03 -12.96 -7.40
N ASP A 87 -5.52 -13.76 -8.34
CA ASP A 87 -4.94 -13.27 -9.59
C ASP A 87 -5.95 -12.49 -10.43
N LYS A 88 -7.17 -13.01 -10.58
CA LYS A 88 -8.27 -12.34 -11.31
C LYS A 88 -8.67 -11.00 -10.67
N LYS A 89 -8.69 -10.92 -9.34
CA LYS A 89 -9.05 -9.68 -8.63
C LYS A 89 -7.95 -8.64 -8.57
N MET A 90 -6.68 -9.06 -8.51
CA MET A 90 -5.53 -8.17 -8.63
C MET A 90 -5.53 -7.46 -10.00
N LEU A 91 -5.76 -8.20 -11.08
CA LEU A 91 -5.75 -7.64 -12.44
C LEU A 91 -6.83 -6.56 -12.65
N THR A 92 -8.00 -6.73 -12.06
CA THR A 92 -9.13 -5.78 -12.20
C THR A 92 -9.02 -4.53 -11.33
N HIS A 93 -8.11 -4.49 -10.34
CA HIS A 93 -7.85 -3.30 -9.54
C HIS A 93 -6.62 -2.51 -9.99
N VAL A 94 -5.76 -3.10 -10.83
CA VAL A 94 -4.58 -2.44 -11.41
C VAL A 94 -4.96 -1.54 -12.61
N GLU A 95 -6.13 -1.74 -13.23
CA GLU A 95 -6.60 -0.97 -14.39
C GLU A 95 -7.40 0.31 -14.03
N ARG A 96 -7.35 0.78 -12.78
CA ARG A 96 -8.08 1.97 -12.31
C ARG A 96 -7.15 2.99 -11.67
#